data_AF-A0A2E3XV09-F1
#
_entry.id   AF-A0A2E3XV09-F1
#
_cell.length_a   1.000
_cell.length_b   1.000
_cell.length_c   1.000
_cell.angle_alpha   90.00
_cell.angle_beta   90.00
_cell.angle_gamma   90.00
#
_symmetry.space_group_name_H-M   'P 1'
#
loop_
_entity.id
_entity.type
_entity.pdbx_description
1 polymer ?
#
loop_
_entity_poly.entity_id
_entity_poly.type
_entity_poly.pdbx_seq_one_letter_code
_entity_poly.pdbx_strand_id
1 'polypeptide(L)'
;MALTFLIVSQLSFAQGSAVLGDEVNEWDIYKDKYGKYLGLKEVRMKMIKLRTVGPDVELIKVTSPEKAPHLALIEYKAGSAGTSKIVHVYRAVIYDLKKQRFVGQAPLRRESADGKKLEAKWSYENGLLTIKDPREGKLEFKL
;
A
#
# COMPACT_ATOMS: atom_id res chain seq x y z
N MET A 1 54.38 -22.71 -26.28
CA MET A 1 54.11 -21.34 -25.79
C MET A 1 52.68 -20.99 -26.20
N ALA A 2 51.71 -21.15 -25.30
CA ALA A 2 50.31 -20.81 -25.55
C ALA A 2 49.84 -19.96 -24.36
N LEU A 3 49.65 -18.67 -24.63
CA LEU A 3 49.23 -17.67 -23.66
C LEU A 3 47.72 -17.51 -23.81
N THR A 4 46.93 -18.17 -22.96
CA THR A 4 45.47 -18.03 -22.95
C THR A 4 45.09 -16.94 -21.95
N PHE A 5 44.75 -15.76 -22.46
CA PHE A 5 44.15 -14.66 -21.69
C PHE A 5 42.75 -15.08 -21.23
N LEU A 6 42.56 -15.21 -19.91
CA LEU A 6 41.26 -15.39 -19.28
C LEU A 6 40.74 -14.02 -18.84
N ILE A 7 39.82 -13.45 -19.63
CA ILE A 7 39.09 -12.23 -19.28
C ILE A 7 38.02 -12.63 -18.26
N VAL A 8 38.30 -12.41 -16.98
CA VAL A 8 37.30 -12.53 -15.92
C VAL A 8 36.44 -11.26 -15.97
N SER A 9 35.22 -11.41 -16.49
CA SER A 9 34.19 -10.39 -16.50
C SER A 9 33.88 -9.96 -15.07
N GLN A 10 34.16 -8.71 -14.73
CA GLN A 10 33.71 -8.12 -13.48
C GLN A 10 32.19 -8.00 -13.53
N LEU A 11 31.51 -8.72 -12.64
CA LEU A 11 30.10 -8.50 -12.34
C LEU A 11 29.98 -7.12 -11.69
N SER A 12 29.73 -6.09 -12.50
CA SER A 12 29.24 -4.83 -12.00
C SER A 12 27.83 -5.08 -11.45
N PHE A 13 27.72 -5.20 -10.12
CA PHE A 13 26.44 -5.02 -9.45
C PHE A 13 25.98 -3.60 -9.76
N ALA A 14 25.06 -3.48 -10.71
CA ALA A 14 24.40 -2.23 -10.99
C ALA A 14 23.74 -1.75 -9.70
N GLN A 15 24.28 -0.66 -9.16
CA GLN A 15 23.64 0.19 -8.18
C GLN A 15 22.31 0.67 -8.78
N GLY A 16 21.22 0.02 -8.41
CA GLY A 16 19.89 0.59 -8.52
C GLY A 16 19.56 1.30 -7.21
N SER A 17 20.03 2.53 -7.04
CA SER A 17 19.37 3.46 -6.12
C SER A 17 17.97 3.70 -6.67
N ALA A 18 16.99 2.96 -6.16
CA ALA A 18 15.58 3.28 -6.38
C ALA A 18 15.31 4.60 -5.68
N VAL A 19 15.41 5.68 -6.46
CA VAL A 19 14.96 7.01 -6.05
C VAL A 19 13.45 6.88 -5.80
N LEU A 20 13.07 7.00 -4.51
CA LEU A 20 11.71 6.98 -3.98
C LEU A 20 10.92 8.20 -4.49
N GLY A 21 10.59 8.19 -5.77
CA GLY A 21 10.09 9.36 -6.46
C GLY A 21 9.19 9.04 -7.66
N ASP A 22 8.47 7.90 -7.66
CA ASP A 22 7.20 7.74 -8.38
C ASP A 22 6.50 6.40 -8.04
N GLU A 23 6.37 6.06 -6.75
CA GLU A 23 5.85 4.74 -6.28
C GLU A 23 4.41 4.42 -6.71
N VAL A 24 3.66 5.39 -7.25
CA VAL A 24 2.35 5.11 -7.88
C VAL A 24 2.51 4.20 -9.10
N ASN A 25 3.68 4.19 -9.74
CA ASN A 25 3.86 3.54 -11.03
C ASN A 25 4.05 2.02 -10.96
N GLU A 26 4.34 1.44 -9.78
CA GLU A 26 4.56 -0.01 -9.64
C GLU A 26 3.32 -0.78 -9.19
N TRP A 27 2.32 -0.11 -8.61
CA TRP A 27 1.11 -0.74 -8.08
C TRP A 27 -0.11 -0.44 -8.95
N ASP A 28 -1.02 -1.40 -9.08
CA ASP A 28 -2.25 -1.23 -9.83
C ASP A 28 -3.43 -2.00 -9.20
N ILE A 29 -4.65 -1.57 -9.52
CA ILE A 29 -5.89 -2.21 -9.07
C ILE A 29 -6.47 -3.06 -10.20
N TYR A 30 -6.56 -4.36 -9.93
CA TYR A 30 -7.17 -5.34 -10.82
C TYR A 30 -8.58 -5.67 -10.34
N LYS A 31 -9.49 -5.94 -11.29
CA LYS A 31 -10.87 -6.35 -11.02
C LYS A 31 -11.17 -7.66 -11.75
N ASP A 32 -11.77 -8.61 -11.05
CA ASP A 32 -12.34 -9.81 -11.62
C ASP A 32 -13.75 -10.08 -11.06
N LYS A 33 -14.30 -11.28 -11.31
CA LYS A 33 -15.61 -11.69 -10.79
C LYS A 33 -15.66 -11.93 -9.28
N TYR A 34 -14.51 -12.11 -8.61
CA TYR A 34 -14.38 -12.43 -7.20
C TYR A 34 -14.01 -11.22 -6.32
N GLY A 35 -13.60 -10.11 -6.94
CA GLY A 35 -13.45 -8.82 -6.26
C GLY A 35 -12.48 -7.87 -6.92
N LYS A 36 -11.92 -6.99 -6.09
CA LYS A 36 -10.87 -6.05 -6.47
C LYS A 36 -9.60 -6.35 -5.70
N TYR A 37 -8.47 -6.18 -6.36
CA TYR A 37 -7.18 -6.61 -5.89
C TYR A 37 -6.15 -5.55 -6.17
N LEU A 38 -5.20 -5.38 -5.26
CA LEU A 38 -3.99 -4.59 -5.47
C LEU A 38 -2.86 -5.54 -5.85
N GLY A 39 -2.11 -5.22 -6.90
CA GLY A 39 -0.95 -6.01 -7.32
C GLY A 39 0.18 -5.13 -7.85
N LEU A 40 1.38 -5.70 -7.90
CA LEU A 40 2.54 -5.09 -8.56
C LEU A 40 2.45 -5.30 -10.08
N LYS A 41 2.71 -4.26 -10.88
CA LYS A 41 2.62 -4.32 -12.35
C LYS A 41 3.52 -5.38 -12.97
N GLU A 42 4.73 -5.56 -12.44
CA GLU A 42 5.72 -6.51 -12.97
C GLU A 42 5.54 -7.93 -12.42
N VAL A 43 4.89 -8.10 -11.27
CA VAL A 43 4.76 -9.40 -10.58
C VAL A 43 3.29 -9.76 -10.43
N ARG A 44 2.73 -10.40 -11.45
CA ARG A 44 1.32 -10.86 -11.51
C ARG A 44 0.88 -11.83 -10.39
N MET A 45 1.70 -12.15 -9.39
CA MET A 45 1.43 -13.23 -8.43
C MET A 45 1.20 -12.82 -6.97
N LYS A 46 1.42 -11.57 -6.56
CA LYS A 46 1.08 -11.11 -5.18
C LYS A 46 -0.11 -10.15 -5.22
N MET A 47 -1.30 -10.72 -5.41
CA MET A 47 -2.55 -9.95 -5.40
C MET A 47 -3.14 -9.87 -3.98
N ILE A 48 -3.37 -8.66 -3.48
CA ILE A 48 -3.98 -8.40 -2.18
C ILE A 48 -5.45 -8.05 -2.40
N LYS A 49 -6.38 -8.90 -1.95
CA LYS A 49 -7.82 -8.62 -2.05
C LYS A 49 -8.17 -7.38 -1.22
N LEU A 50 -8.73 -6.36 -1.86
CA LEU A 50 -9.07 -5.10 -1.22
C LEU A 50 -10.39 -5.17 -0.47
N ARG A 51 -10.46 -4.48 0.68
CA ARG A 51 -11.71 -4.26 1.42
C ARG A 51 -12.46 -3.08 0.81
N THR A 52 -13.52 -3.39 0.08
CA THR A 52 -14.31 -2.40 -0.66
C THR A 52 -15.67 -2.19 -0.05
N VAL A 53 -16.22 -0.99 -0.18
CA VAL A 53 -17.58 -0.61 0.25
C VAL A 53 -18.49 -0.26 -0.93
N GLY A 54 -17.95 -0.23 -2.14
CA GLY A 54 -18.70 0.08 -3.36
C GLY A 54 -17.94 -0.28 -4.64
N PRO A 55 -18.52 0.06 -5.81
CA PRO A 55 -17.95 -0.27 -7.11
C PRO A 55 -16.70 0.57 -7.44
N ASP A 56 -16.62 1.81 -6.97
CA ASP A 56 -15.58 2.76 -7.36
C ASP A 56 -14.37 2.65 -6.44
N VAL A 57 -13.32 1.98 -6.91
CA VAL A 57 -12.08 1.80 -6.15
C VAL A 57 -10.93 2.31 -6.97
N GLU A 58 -10.10 3.12 -6.32
CA GLU A 58 -9.10 3.94 -6.98
C GLU A 58 -7.88 4.04 -6.08
N LEU A 59 -6.69 3.88 -6.67
CA LEU A 59 -5.43 4.06 -6.00
C LEU A 59 -5.19 5.57 -5.89
N ILE A 60 -4.93 6.06 -4.68
CA ILE A 60 -4.76 7.49 -4.43
C ILE A 60 -3.27 7.83 -4.39
N LYS A 61 -2.52 7.14 -3.53
CA LYS A 61 -1.07 7.34 -3.40
C LYS A 61 -0.43 6.18 -2.66
N VAL A 62 0.88 6.04 -2.86
CA VAL A 62 1.74 5.19 -2.05
C VAL A 62 2.65 6.10 -1.25
N THR A 63 2.80 5.83 0.04
CA THR A 63 3.66 6.62 0.93
C THR A 63 4.38 5.72 1.91
N SER A 64 5.58 6.13 2.33
CA SER A 64 6.33 5.48 3.40
C SER A 64 6.37 6.41 4.63
N PRO A 65 5.87 5.99 5.80
CA PRO A 65 5.84 6.85 6.98
C PRO A 65 7.25 7.02 7.55
N GLU A 66 7.63 8.24 7.92
CA GLU A 66 8.97 8.57 8.45
C GLU A 66 9.37 7.70 9.65
N LYS A 67 8.41 7.40 10.53
CA LYS A 67 8.62 6.57 11.74
C LYS A 67 8.77 5.07 11.44
N ALA A 68 8.39 4.63 10.24
CA ALA A 68 8.47 3.23 9.83
C ALA A 68 8.70 3.12 8.30
N PRO A 69 9.88 3.54 7.80
CA PRO A 69 10.15 3.69 6.37
C PRO A 69 10.24 2.35 5.61
N HIS A 70 10.25 1.23 6.31
CA HIS A 70 10.18 -0.10 5.72
C HIS A 70 8.74 -0.51 5.34
N LEU A 71 7.75 0.31 5.68
CA LEU A 71 6.36 0.08 5.32
C LEU A 71 5.96 0.96 4.14
N ALA A 72 5.29 0.35 3.17
CA ALA A 72 4.50 1.06 2.17
C ALA A 72 3.04 1.11 2.64
N LEU A 73 2.51 2.32 2.75
CA LEU A 73 1.09 2.61 2.93
C LEU A 73 0.49 2.95 1.58
N ILE A 74 -0.29 2.03 1.06
CA ILE A 74 -0.91 2.14 -0.25
C ILE A 74 -2.35 2.58 -0.02
N GLU A 75 -2.59 3.88 -0.17
CA GLU A 75 -3.89 4.51 0.07
C GLU A 75 -4.80 4.33 -1.14
N TYR A 76 -6.03 3.92 -0.88
CA TYR A 76 -7.03 3.75 -1.93
C TYR A 76 -8.42 4.20 -1.44
N LYS A 77 -9.20 4.74 -2.38
CA LYS A 77 -10.65 4.93 -2.20
C LYS A 77 -11.29 3.55 -2.24
N ALA A 78 -11.88 3.10 -1.14
CA ALA A 78 -12.52 1.80 -1.00
C ALA A 78 -13.94 1.77 -1.58
N GLY A 79 -14.51 2.93 -1.87
CA GLY A 79 -15.86 3.09 -2.39
C GLY A 79 -16.57 4.29 -1.78
N SER A 80 -17.82 4.42 -2.16
CA SER A 80 -18.73 5.42 -1.60
C SER A 80 -19.97 4.71 -1.07
N ALA A 81 -20.53 5.20 0.03
CA ALA A 81 -21.74 4.65 0.63
C ALA A 81 -22.68 5.78 1.10
N GLY A 82 -23.98 5.50 1.09
CA GLY A 82 -25.03 6.44 1.53
C GLY A 82 -26.01 6.77 0.42
N THR A 83 -27.27 6.98 0.79
CA THR A 83 -28.38 7.31 -0.12
C THR A 83 -28.65 8.81 -0.17
N SER A 84 -28.78 9.47 0.99
CA SER A 84 -29.06 10.91 1.08
C SER A 84 -27.79 11.76 1.28
N LYS A 85 -26.74 11.19 1.87
CA LYS A 85 -25.42 11.83 2.02
C LYS A 85 -24.35 10.84 1.64
N ILE A 86 -23.67 11.11 0.52
CA ILE A 86 -22.59 10.26 0.02
C ILE A 86 -21.36 10.45 0.92
N VAL A 87 -20.82 9.33 1.39
CA VAL A 87 -19.57 9.27 2.15
C VAL A 87 -18.58 8.42 1.37
N HIS A 88 -17.46 9.03 1.00
CA HIS A 88 -16.30 8.34 0.44
C HIS A 88 -15.49 7.72 1.56
N VAL A 89 -15.15 6.44 1.40
CA VAL A 89 -14.37 5.69 2.38
C VAL A 89 -13.00 5.42 1.81
N TYR A 90 -11.97 5.75 2.57
CA TYR A 90 -10.58 5.54 2.21
C TYR A 90 -9.94 4.55 3.19
N ARG A 91 -9.16 3.64 2.65
CA ARG A 91 -8.41 2.63 3.41
C ARG A 91 -6.96 2.62 2.93
N ALA A 92 -6.10 2.00 3.72
CA ALA A 92 -4.72 1.75 3.35
C ALA A 92 -4.41 0.25 3.43
N VAL A 93 -3.69 -0.25 2.43
CA VAL A 93 -2.94 -1.51 2.52
C VAL A 93 -1.60 -1.19 3.18
N ILE A 94 -1.23 -1.99 4.17
CA ILE A 94 0.07 -1.93 4.85
C ILE A 94 0.90 -3.09 4.31
N TYR A 95 2.01 -2.77 3.65
CA TYR A 95 2.94 -3.74 3.09
C TYR A 95 4.33 -3.51 3.66
N ASP A 96 4.99 -4.56 4.13
CA ASP A 96 6.36 -4.49 4.61
C ASP A 96 7.30 -4.74 3.42
N LEU A 97 7.99 -3.70 2.99
CA LEU A 97 8.92 -3.71 1.86
C LEU A 97 10.14 -4.59 2.18
N LYS A 98 10.63 -4.56 3.42
CA LYS A 98 11.81 -5.32 3.85
C LYS A 98 11.54 -6.82 3.89
N LYS A 99 10.38 -7.22 4.42
CA LYS A 99 9.95 -8.63 4.49
C LYS A 99 9.17 -9.07 3.26
N GLN A 100 8.92 -8.17 2.31
CA GLN A 100 8.11 -8.37 1.10
C GLN A 100 6.78 -9.08 1.38
N ARG A 101 6.05 -8.63 2.40
CA ARG A 101 4.81 -9.26 2.86
C ARG A 101 3.69 -8.27 3.10
N PHE A 102 2.48 -8.74 2.87
CA PHE A 102 1.26 -8.07 3.31
C PHE A 102 1.15 -8.13 4.84
N VAL A 103 0.96 -6.97 5.47
CA VAL A 103 0.78 -6.86 6.92
C VAL A 103 -0.70 -6.78 7.27
N GLY A 104 -1.45 -5.94 6.56
CA GLY A 104 -2.86 -5.73 6.89
C GLY A 104 -3.54 -4.63 6.08
N GLN A 105 -4.84 -4.48 6.29
CA GLN A 105 -5.63 -3.38 5.75
C GLN A 105 -6.36 -2.65 6.86
N ALA A 106 -6.34 -1.32 6.79
CA ALA A 106 -6.87 -0.48 7.86
C ALA A 106 -7.65 0.72 7.32
N PRO A 107 -8.61 1.25 8.10
CA PRO A 107 -9.27 2.50 7.78
C PRO A 107 -8.26 3.65 7.81
N LEU A 108 -8.38 4.54 6.82
CA LEU A 108 -7.55 5.75 6.72
C LEU A 108 -8.39 6.97 7.09
N ARG A 109 -9.45 7.21 6.32
CA ARG A 109 -10.37 8.34 6.54
C ARG A 109 -11.70 8.10 5.87
N ARG A 110 -12.71 8.84 6.29
CA ARG A 110 -14.01 8.96 5.60
C ARG A 110 -14.26 10.43 5.33
N GLU A 111 -14.79 10.73 4.16
CA GLU A 111 -15.08 12.10 3.72
C GLU A 111 -16.51 12.14 3.18
N SER A 112 -17.36 12.97 3.77
CA SER A 112 -18.70 13.21 3.23
C SER A 112 -18.65 14.25 2.11
N ALA A 113 -19.66 14.21 1.25
CA ALA A 113 -19.80 15.17 0.14
C ALA A 113 -19.87 16.64 0.58
N ASP A 114 -20.25 16.92 1.83
CA ASP A 114 -20.22 18.26 2.45
C ASP A 114 -18.83 18.64 3.01
N GLY A 115 -17.79 17.84 2.75
CA GLY A 115 -16.39 18.11 3.11
C GLY A 115 -15.99 17.71 4.52
N LYS A 116 -16.89 17.14 5.34
CA LYS A 116 -16.51 16.68 6.67
C LYS A 116 -15.64 15.43 6.59
N LYS A 117 -14.49 15.48 7.25
CA LYS A 117 -13.52 14.38 7.30
C LYS A 117 -13.51 13.74 8.69
N LEU A 118 -13.47 12.41 8.69
CA LEU A 118 -13.26 11.59 9.88
C LEU A 118 -12.02 10.73 9.63
N GLU A 119 -10.91 11.08 10.27
CA GLU A 119 -9.63 10.42 10.08
C GLU A 119 -9.36 9.39 11.17
N ALA A 120 -8.74 8.28 10.77
CA ALA A 120 -8.18 7.32 11.71
C ALA A 120 -6.84 7.86 12.24
N LYS A 121 -6.55 7.63 13.52
CA LYS A 121 -5.27 8.02 14.13
C LYS A 121 -4.29 6.85 14.07
N TRP A 122 -3.12 7.09 13.50
CA TRP A 122 -2.06 6.10 13.33
C TRP A 122 -0.89 6.42 14.25
N SER A 123 -0.40 5.43 14.99
CA SER A 123 0.85 5.52 15.77
C SER A 123 1.76 4.34 15.50
N TYR A 124 3.06 4.60 15.53
CA TYR A 124 4.14 3.63 15.31
C TYR A 124 5.05 3.69 16.52
N GLU A 125 4.90 2.73 17.43
CA GLU A 125 5.63 2.71 18.71
C GLU A 125 6.10 1.28 18.99
N ASN A 126 7.37 1.11 19.38
CA ASN A 126 7.92 -0.18 19.83
C ASN A 126 7.69 -1.36 18.85
N GLY A 127 7.77 -1.11 17.54
CA GLY A 127 7.52 -2.14 16.52
C GLY A 127 6.05 -2.54 16.38
N LEU A 128 5.13 -1.73 16.91
CA LEU A 128 3.69 -1.90 16.81
C LEU A 128 3.08 -0.73 16.04
N LEU A 129 2.29 -1.04 15.02
CA LEU A 129 1.40 -0.09 14.37
C LEU A 129 0.03 -0.17 15.04
N THR A 130 -0.40 0.93 15.65
CA THR A 130 -1.72 1.10 16.25
C THR A 130 -2.57 2.06 15.43
N ILE A 131 -3.80 1.66 15.12
CA ILE A 131 -4.74 2.46 14.34
C ILE A 131 -6.04 2.57 15.13
N LYS A 132 -6.44 3.80 15.45
CA LYS A 132 -7.69 4.10 16.16
C LYS A 132 -8.66 4.77 15.20
N ASP A 133 -9.70 4.06 14.81
CA ASP A 133 -10.79 4.58 13.99
C ASP A 133 -12.05 4.74 14.84
N PRO A 134 -12.76 5.87 14.75
CA PRO A 134 -13.98 6.09 15.53
C PRO A 134 -15.13 5.12 15.23
N ARG A 135 -15.08 4.39 14.10
CA ARG A 135 -16.12 3.40 13.73
C ARG A 135 -15.66 1.96 13.83
N GLU A 136 -14.40 1.66 13.51
CA GLU A 136 -13.83 0.31 13.53
C GLU A 136 -13.06 -0.01 14.82
N GLY A 137 -12.91 0.96 15.73
CA GLY A 137 -12.22 0.78 17.01
C GLY A 137 -10.70 0.80 16.87
N LYS A 138 -10.01 -0.01 17.68
CA LYS A 138 -8.55 -0.10 17.71
C LYS A 138 -8.07 -1.34 16.96
N LEU A 139 -7.15 -1.15 16.02
CA LEU A 139 -6.43 -2.20 15.31
C LEU A 139 -4.94 -2.12 15.67
N GLU A 140 -4.29 -3.27 15.76
CA GLU A 140 -2.87 -3.37 16.11
C GLU A 140 -2.18 -4.38 15.18
N PHE A 141 -1.03 -3.98 14.63
CA PHE A 141 -0.21 -4.80 13.75
C PHE A 141 1.22 -4.83 14.26
N LYS A 142 1.76 -6.04 14.46
CA LYS A 142 3.17 -6.24 14.82
C LYS A 142 4.02 -6.17 13.55
N LEU A 143 4.98 -5.23 13.53
CA LEU A 143 5.78 -4.90 12.36
C LEU A 143 6.95 -5.88 12.16
#